data_AF-E8T5T9-F1
#
_entry.id   AF-E8T5T9-F1
#
_cell.length_a   1.000
_cell.length_b   1.000
_cell.length_c   1.000
_cell.angle_alpha   90.00
_cell.angle_beta   90.00
_cell.angle_gamma   90.00
#
_symmetry.space_group_name_H-M   'P 1'
#
loop_
_entity.id
_entity.type
_entity.pdbx_description
1 polymer ?
#
loop_
_entity_poly.entity_id
_entity_poly.type
_entity_poly.pdbx_seq_one_letter_code
_entity_poly.pdbx_strand_id
1 'polypeptide(L)' 'MKVYLCRKCRALVVSEGFPASAGCPAGGAHLWHRLCKGNLTGGSGLNPYICKKCGVTVYCSSAPSSAGCPAGGGHLWTRL' A
#
# COMPACT_ATOMS: atom_id res chain seq x y z
N MET A 1 -1.62 7.76 10.77
CA MET A 1 -1.42 6.46 10.11
C MET A 1 -1.18 6.58 8.61
N LYS A 2 -0.15 5.88 8.11
CA LYS A 2 0.21 5.78 6.69
C LYS A 2 0.21 4.31 6.28
N VAL A 3 -0.31 4.02 5.09
CA VAL A 3 -0.31 2.67 4.52
C VAL A 3 0.93 2.49 3.65
N TYR A 4 1.65 1.39 3.84
CA TYR A 4 2.81 1.01 3.05
C TYR A 4 2.60 -0.36 2.42
N LEU A 5 3.09 -0.50 1.19
CA LEU A 5 3.09 -1.75 0.43
C LEU A 5 4.53 -2.13 0.09
N CYS A 6 4.92 -3.36 0.39
CA CYS A 6 6.18 -3.90 -0.10
C CYS A 6 6.02 -4.32 -1.56
N ARG A 7 6.83 -3.75 -2.47
CA ARG A 7 6.80 -4.12 -3.88
C ARG A 7 7.19 -5.59 -4.11
N LYS A 8 8.07 -6.14 -3.27
CA LYS A 8 8.62 -7.49 -3.44
C LYS A 8 7.64 -8.58 -3.00
N CYS A 9 7.14 -8.49 -1.76
CA CYS A 9 6.32 -9.54 -1.14
C CYS A 9 4.84 -9.19 -1.03
N ARG A 10 4.40 -8.01 -1.50
CA ARG A 10 3.02 -7.52 -1.43
C ARG A 10 2.47 -7.33 0.00
N ALA A 11 3.32 -7.39 1.01
CA ALA A 11 2.92 -7.10 2.40
C ALA A 11 2.36 -5.68 2.51
N LEU A 12 1.23 -5.55 3.19
CA LEU A 12 0.59 -4.29 3.53
C LEU A 12 0.73 -4.03 5.02
N VAL A 13 1.19 -2.85 5.38
CA VAL A 13 1.34 -2.46 6.79
C VAL A 13 0.87 -1.03 7.00
N VAL A 14 0.42 -0.74 8.21
CA VAL A 14 0.08 0.61 8.65
C VAL A 14 1.09 1.02 9.70
N SER A 15 1.67 2.21 9.54
CA SER A 15 2.59 2.77 10.52
C SER A 15 2.51 4.29 10.54
N GLU A 16 2.82 4.90 11.67
CA GLU A 16 3.04 6.35 11.75
C GLU A 16 4.40 6.74 11.14
N GLY A 17 5.41 5.88 11.33
CA GLY A 17 6.77 6.02 10.81
C GLY A 17 7.02 5.24 9.53
N PHE A 18 8.29 5.18 9.11
CA PHE A 18 8.71 4.28 8.04
C PHE A 18 8.86 2.86 8.61
N PRO A 19 8.31 1.81 7.97
CA PRO A 19 8.36 0.45 8.52
C PRO A 19 9.77 -0.14 8.49
N ALA A 20 10.03 -1.11 9.37
CA ALA A 20 11.29 -1.85 9.36
C ALA A 20 11.54 -2.51 8.00
N SER A 21 12.77 -2.40 7.49
CA SER A 21 13.13 -2.95 6.19
C SER A 21 13.56 -4.42 6.26
N ALA A 22 13.91 -4.96 7.43
CA ALA A 22 14.35 -6.35 7.56
C ALA A 22 13.19 -7.37 7.48
N GLY A 23 13.50 -8.60 7.06
CA GLY A 23 12.57 -9.73 7.15
C GLY A 23 11.63 -9.92 5.96
N CYS A 24 12.03 -9.51 4.76
CA CYS A 24 11.18 -9.71 3.58
C CYS A 24 11.13 -11.20 3.21
N PRO A 25 9.94 -11.82 3.09
CA PRO A 25 9.83 -13.23 2.70
C PRO A 25 10.23 -13.49 1.25
N ALA A 26 10.30 -12.43 0.42
CA ALA A 26 10.91 -12.48 -0.92
C ALA A 26 12.44 -12.36 -0.88
N GLY A 27 13.06 -12.51 0.30
CA GLY A 27 14.50 -12.39 0.55
C GLY A 27 14.98 -10.96 0.84
N GLY A 28 15.98 -10.81 1.71
CA GLY A 28 16.63 -9.54 2.02
C GLY A 28 15.70 -8.49 2.63
N ALA A 29 15.87 -7.22 2.23
CA ALA A 29 15.07 -6.11 2.72
C ALA A 29 13.74 -5.94 1.96
N HIS A 30 12.73 -5.44 2.68
CA HIS A 30 11.48 -4.94 2.14
C HIS A 30 11.71 -3.68 1.32
N LEU A 31 10.99 -3.57 0.21
CA LEU A 31 10.96 -2.38 -0.62
C LEU A 31 9.62 -1.67 -0.42
N TRP A 32 9.52 -0.91 0.66
CA TRP A 32 8.30 -0.21 1.05
C TRP A 32 8.04 1.00 0.13
N HIS A 33 6.79 1.10 -0.33
CA HIS A 33 6.25 2.32 -0.90
C HIS A 33 5.07 2.79 -0.08
N ARG A 34 5.08 4.08 0.30
CA ARG A 34 3.94 4.72 0.93
C ARG A 34 2.83 4.90 -0.09
N LEU A 35 1.65 4.35 0.20
CA LEU A 35 0.48 4.49 -0.65
C LEU A 35 -0.32 5.74 -0.29
N CYS A 36 -0.67 5.92 0.99
CA CYS A 36 -1.55 7.03 1.38
C CYS A 36 -1.52 7.29 2.89
N LYS A 37 -2.25 8.32 3.33
CA LYS A 37 -2.74 8.44 4.71
C LYS A 37 -4.04 7.64 4.81
N GLY A 38 -4.10 6.68 5.71
CA GLY A 38 -5.22 5.73 5.75
C GLY A 38 -4.96 4.50 6.61
N ASN A 39 -5.76 3.46 6.36
CA ASN A 39 -5.74 2.19 7.08
C ASN A 39 -6.01 1.02 6.10
N LEU A 40 -5.90 -0.22 6.58
CA LEU A 40 -6.24 -1.44 5.83
C LEU A 40 -7.71 -1.82 5.98
N THR A 41 -8.41 -1.19 6.92
CA THR A 41 -9.84 -1.35 7.16
C THR A 41 -10.55 0.00 7.03
N GLY A 42 -11.87 -0.07 6.78
CA GLY A 42 -12.71 1.11 6.67
C GLY A 42 -12.74 1.94 7.95
N GLY A 43 -13.09 3.21 7.81
CA GLY A 43 -13.22 4.15 8.91
C GLY A 43 -13.76 5.49 8.43
N SER A 44 -14.21 6.32 9.37
CA SER A 44 -14.78 7.64 9.07
C SER A 44 -13.78 8.49 8.27
N GLY A 45 -14.23 9.00 7.13
CA GLY A 45 -13.41 9.84 6.24
C GLY A 45 -12.39 9.09 5.37
N LEU A 46 -12.43 7.75 5.35
CA LEU A 46 -11.63 6.93 4.44
C LEU A 46 -12.49 6.38 3.32
N ASN A 47 -11.93 6.34 2.12
CA ASN A 47 -12.57 5.76 0.95
C ASN A 47 -11.82 4.49 0.53
N PRO A 48 -12.54 3.42 0.18
CA PRO A 48 -11.93 2.22 -0.34
C PRO A 48 -11.37 2.45 -1.76
N TYR A 49 -10.18 1.95 -2.01
CA TYR A 49 -9.55 1.92 -3.32
C TYR A 49 -8.99 0.53 -3.59
N ILE A 50 -9.20 0.04 -4.80
CA ILE A 50 -8.60 -1.20 -5.30
C ILE A 50 -7.69 -0.92 -6.49
N CYS A 51 -6.51 -1.54 -6.52
CA CYS A 51 -5.66 -1.50 -7.70
C CYS A 51 -6.05 -2.62 -8.66
N LYS A 52 -6.46 -2.27 -9.89
CA LYS A 52 -6.84 -3.24 -10.92
C LYS A 52 -5.69 -4.16 -11.36
N LYS A 53 -4.43 -3.75 -11.15
CA LYS A 53 -3.25 -4.51 -11.58
C LYS A 53 -2.79 -5.55 -10.56
N CYS A 54 -2.75 -5.17 -9.27
CA CYS A 54 -2.23 -6.06 -8.22
C CYS A 54 -3.28 -6.54 -7.22
N GLY A 55 -4.55 -6.10 -7.34
CA GLY A 55 -5.65 -6.51 -6.48
C GLY A 55 -5.60 -5.98 -5.04
N VAL A 56 -4.62 -5.13 -4.72
CA VAL A 56 -4.49 -4.52 -3.38
C VAL A 56 -5.67 -3.58 -3.11
N THR A 57 -6.32 -3.79 -1.97
CA THR A 57 -7.36 -2.90 -1.45
C THR A 57 -6.83 -2.12 -0.24
N VAL A 58 -7.08 -0.82 -0.21
CA VAL A 58 -6.68 0.09 0.88
C VAL A 58 -7.76 1.12 1.15
N TYR A 59 -7.79 1.67 2.36
CA TYR A 59 -8.75 2.70 2.75
C TYR A 59 -8.00 4.00 3.01
N CYS A 60 -8.17 4.97 2.13
CA CYS A 60 -7.37 6.20 2.12
C CYS A 60 -8.25 7.44 2.22
N SER A 61 -7.74 8.48 2.89
CA SER A 61 -8.42 9.79 2.95
C SER A 61 -8.43 10.53 1.61
N SER A 62 -7.53 10.15 0.69
CA SER A 62 -7.39 10.70 -0.65
C SER A 62 -6.88 9.61 -1.61
N ALA A 63 -6.82 9.92 -2.91
CA ALA A 63 -6.32 8.98 -3.92
C ALA A 63 -4.92 8.45 -3.54
N PRO A 64 -4.67 7.12 -3.58
CA PRO A 64 -3.37 6.57 -3.22
C PRO A 64 -2.30 6.86 -4.29
N SER A 65 -1.04 6.81 -3.86
CA SER A 65 0.13 6.91 -4.74
C SER A 65 0.07 5.87 -5.85
N SER A 66 0.34 6.31 -7.09
CA SER A 66 0.49 5.42 -8.23
C SER A 66 1.82 4.67 -8.22
N ALA A 67 2.80 5.03 -7.39
CA ALA A 67 4.11 4.37 -7.39
C ALA A 67 4.10 3.02 -6.66
N GLY A 68 5.04 2.14 -7.03
CA GLY A 68 5.33 0.95 -6.22
C GLY A 68 4.42 -0.23 -6.46
N CYS A 69 3.86 -0.40 -7.66
CA CYS A 69 3.00 -1.54 -7.96
C CYS A 69 3.83 -2.84 -8.04
N PRO A 70 3.45 -3.89 -7.28
CA PRO A 70 4.10 -5.20 -7.37
C PRO A 70 3.92 -5.88 -8.73
N ALA A 71 2.87 -5.51 -9.48
CA ALA A 71 2.63 -5.99 -10.84
C ALA A 71 3.47 -5.24 -11.91
N GLY A 72 4.42 -4.40 -11.49
CA GLY A 72 5.25 -3.58 -12.37
C GLY A 72 4.63 -2.22 -12.71
N GLY A 73 5.48 -1.23 -13.03
CA GLY A 73 5.04 0.15 -13.31
C GLY A 73 4.28 0.79 -12.14
N GLY A 74 3.27 1.61 -12.48
CA GLY A 74 2.39 2.24 -11.50
C GLY A 74 1.10 1.46 -11.21
N HIS A 75 0.44 1.79 -10.10
CA HIS A 75 -0.88 1.31 -9.72
C HIS A 75 -1.96 1.97 -10.57
N LEU A 76 -3.02 1.20 -10.83
CA LEU A 76 -4.23 1.66 -11.50
C LEU A 76 -5.39 1.59 -10.50
N TRP A 77 -5.60 2.69 -9.78
CA TRP A 77 -6.59 2.75 -8.70
C TRP A 77 -8.01 2.92 -9.25
N THR A 78 -8.96 2.28 -8.59
CA THR A 78 -10.39 2.49 -8.75
C THR A 78 -10.97 2.68 -7.35
N ARG A 79 -11.71 3.76 -7.15
CA ARG A 79 -12.46 3.99 -5.91
C ARG A 79 -13.67 3.05 -5.92
N LEU A 80 -13.86 2.32 -4.83
CA LEU A 80 -15.02 1.44 -4.63
C LEU A 80 -16.20 2.20 -4.03
#